data_AF-A0A1E5PHD8-F1
#
_entry.id   AF-A0A1E5PHD8-F1
#
_cell.length_a   1.000
_cell.length_b   1.000
_cell.length_c   1.000
_cell.angle_alpha   90.00
_cell.angle_beta   90.00
_cell.angle_gamma   90.00
#
_symmetry.space_group_name_H-M   'P 1'
#
loop_
_entity.id
_entity.type
_entity.pdbx_description
1 polymer ?
#
loop_
_entity_poly.entity_id
_entity_poly.type
_entity_poly.pdbx_seq_one_letter_code
_entity_poly.pdbx_strand_id
1 'polypeptide(L)'
;MPRGGLFRHQQIASQPPRGTHSLPEEGHPMQSPSLQFTAMLTAMLTARQKPAPWTGHGDAAVRIGERGLERGRPLPEQRPDADPVALVLIHPDTETALTGTLHCARTRIHGAWTEPYRLLTHALAGRDLPHDIDLSTEVPSHRLRRDDRVRDR
;
A
#
# COMPACT_ATOMS: atom_id res chain seq x y z
N MET A 1 -62.11 -54.82 49.06
CA MET A 1 -61.39 -54.66 50.34
C MET A 1 -59.88 -54.82 50.07
N PRO A 2 -58.93 -54.07 50.66
CA PRO A 2 -58.95 -52.73 51.27
C PRO A 2 -57.75 -51.82 50.87
N ARG A 3 -57.92 -50.51 51.16
CA ARG A 3 -56.98 -49.54 51.79
C ARG A 3 -55.51 -49.38 51.34
N GLY A 4 -55.16 -48.12 51.06
CA GLY A 4 -54.25 -47.37 51.94
C GLY A 4 -53.00 -46.76 51.31
N GLY A 5 -52.69 -45.51 51.72
CA GLY A 5 -51.31 -45.06 51.82
C GLY A 5 -50.95 -43.76 51.10
N LEU A 6 -51.19 -42.61 51.76
CA LEU A 6 -50.47 -41.36 51.53
C LEU A 6 -48.94 -41.58 51.67
N PHE A 7 -48.13 -41.12 50.72
CA PHE A 7 -46.74 -40.72 50.98
C PHE A 7 -46.35 -39.46 50.19
N ARG A 8 -46.31 -38.37 50.97
CA ARG A 8 -45.30 -37.28 51.04
C ARG A 8 -44.52 -36.89 49.77
N HIS A 9 -44.66 -35.60 49.43
CA HIS A 9 -43.76 -34.80 48.60
C HIS A 9 -42.27 -35.08 48.89
N GLN A 10 -41.51 -35.41 47.84
CA GLN A 10 -40.07 -35.13 47.78
C GLN A 10 -39.80 -34.10 46.69
N GLN A 11 -39.07 -33.08 47.11
CA GLN A 11 -38.60 -31.93 46.38
C GLN A 11 -37.47 -32.35 45.43
N ILE A 12 -37.64 -32.15 44.13
CA ILE A 12 -36.57 -32.29 43.15
C ILE A 12 -36.11 -30.88 42.78
N ALA A 13 -35.02 -30.44 43.40
CA ALA A 13 -34.24 -29.31 42.93
C ALA A 13 -33.48 -29.77 41.67
N SER A 14 -34.07 -29.57 40.49
CA SER A 14 -33.39 -29.77 39.22
C SER A 14 -32.54 -28.53 38.90
N GLN A 15 -31.23 -28.75 38.89
CA GLN A 15 -30.17 -27.79 38.56
C GLN A 15 -30.43 -27.03 37.24
N PRO A 16 -29.96 -25.77 37.11
CA PRO A 16 -29.98 -25.08 35.82
C PRO A 16 -29.00 -25.75 34.82
N PRO A 17 -29.31 -25.79 33.51
CA PRO A 17 -28.46 -26.44 32.52
C PRO A 17 -27.10 -25.74 32.42
N ARG A 18 -26.06 -26.56 32.34
CA ARG A 18 -24.66 -26.16 32.14
C ARG A 18 -24.54 -25.21 30.96
N GLY A 19 -23.96 -24.04 31.20
CA GLY A 19 -23.59 -23.11 30.16
C GLY A 19 -22.75 -23.80 29.09
N THR A 20 -23.20 -23.70 27.85
CA THR A 20 -22.37 -23.95 26.69
C THR A 20 -21.23 -22.93 26.69
N HIS A 21 -20.05 -23.37 27.13
CA HIS A 21 -18.81 -22.71 26.78
C HIS A 21 -18.62 -22.88 25.27
N SER A 22 -19.06 -21.90 24.49
CA SER A 22 -18.61 -21.71 23.10
C SER A 22 -17.71 -20.49 23.09
N LEU A 23 -16.40 -20.73 23.17
CA LEU A 23 -15.38 -19.76 22.77
C LEU A 23 -15.21 -19.80 21.23
N PRO A 24 -14.68 -18.73 20.61
CA PRO A 24 -14.93 -18.39 19.23
C PRO A 24 -13.93 -19.07 18.28
N GLU A 25 -14.43 -19.83 17.31
CA GLU A 25 -13.66 -20.25 16.14
C GLU A 25 -14.12 -19.40 14.95
N GLU A 26 -13.91 -18.08 15.02
CA GLU A 26 -13.82 -17.29 13.79
C GLU A 26 -12.42 -17.50 13.24
N GLY A 27 -12.25 -18.64 12.56
CA GLY A 27 -11.11 -18.92 11.72
C GLY A 27 -10.99 -17.84 10.66
N HIS A 28 -10.21 -16.80 10.95
CA HIS A 28 -9.66 -15.95 9.91
C HIS A 28 -8.93 -16.89 8.95
N PRO A 29 -9.31 -16.98 7.67
CA PRO A 29 -8.56 -17.81 6.76
C PRO A 29 -7.13 -17.27 6.75
N MET A 30 -6.18 -18.05 7.26
CA MET A 30 -4.77 -17.83 6.99
C MET A 30 -4.64 -17.92 5.47
N GLN A 31 -4.74 -16.78 4.80
CA GLN A 31 -4.41 -16.68 3.39
C GLN A 31 -2.99 -17.22 3.27
N SER A 32 -2.81 -18.24 2.44
CA SER A 32 -1.48 -18.82 2.28
C SER A 32 -0.53 -17.71 1.81
N PRO A 33 0.73 -17.69 2.29
CA PRO A 33 1.69 -16.63 1.92
C PRO A 33 1.83 -16.46 0.40
N SER A 34 1.66 -17.53 -0.38
CA SER A 34 1.66 -17.50 -1.84
C SER A 34 0.44 -16.80 -2.46
N LEU A 35 -0.76 -16.97 -1.89
CA LEU A 35 -1.96 -16.25 -2.32
C LEU A 35 -1.85 -14.76 -1.99
N GLN A 36 -1.32 -14.42 -0.80
CA GLN A 36 -1.08 -13.03 -0.41
C GLN A 36 -0.09 -12.35 -1.36
N PHE A 37 1.03 -13.02 -1.67
CA PHE A 37 2.01 -12.49 -2.63
C PHE A 37 1.39 -12.25 -4.02
N THR A 38 0.62 -13.22 -4.52
CA THR A 38 -0.04 -13.11 -5.83
C THR A 38 -1.02 -11.94 -5.86
N ALA A 39 -1.79 -11.73 -4.79
CA ALA A 39 -2.72 -10.61 -4.67
C ALA A 39 -1.99 -9.27 -4.66
N MET A 40 -0.92 -9.14 -3.87
CA MET A 40 -0.11 -7.91 -3.81
C MET A 40 0.54 -7.58 -5.15
N LEU A 41 1.12 -8.57 -5.82
CA LEU A 41 1.72 -8.39 -7.15
C LEU A 41 0.67 -7.96 -8.19
N THR A 42 -0.49 -8.60 -8.18
CA THR A 42 -1.60 -8.27 -9.10
C THR A 42 -2.12 -6.86 -8.85
N ALA A 43 -2.29 -6.46 -7.59
CA ALA A 43 -2.69 -5.11 -7.23
C ALA A 43 -1.66 -4.07 -7.71
N MET A 44 -0.37 -4.34 -7.54
CA MET A 44 0.70 -3.46 -7.98
C MET A 44 0.75 -3.32 -9.51
N LEU A 45 0.62 -4.42 -10.26
CA LEU A 45 0.55 -4.39 -11.71
C LEU A 45 -0.68 -3.62 -12.21
N THR A 46 -1.83 -3.83 -11.56
CA THR A 46 -3.08 -3.13 -11.89
C THR A 46 -2.93 -1.63 -11.66
N ALA A 47 -2.40 -1.22 -10.51
CA ALA A 47 -2.16 0.17 -10.18
C ALA A 47 -1.23 0.84 -11.21
N ARG A 48 -0.15 0.17 -11.62
CA ARG A 48 0.76 0.68 -12.66
C ARG A 48 0.11 0.84 -14.03
N GLN A 49 -0.76 -0.09 -14.42
CA GLN A 49 -1.41 -0.09 -15.74
C GLN A 49 -2.52 0.96 -15.82
N LYS A 50 -3.29 1.13 -14.73
CA LYS A 50 -4.41 2.05 -14.65
C LYS A 50 -4.26 2.93 -13.40
N PRO A 51 -3.30 3.88 -13.40
CA PRO A 51 -3.10 4.74 -12.25
C PRO A 51 -4.34 5.59 -12.00
N ALA A 52 -4.75 5.67 -10.73
CA ALA A 52 -5.76 6.65 -10.32
C ALA A 52 -5.21 8.06 -10.58
N PRO A 53 -6.00 8.97 -11.20
CA PRO A 53 -5.53 10.32 -11.46
C PRO A 53 -5.25 11.04 -10.13
N TRP A 54 -4.13 11.75 -10.07
CA TRP A 54 -3.82 12.61 -8.93
C TRP A 54 -4.47 13.98 -9.11
N THR A 55 -5.22 14.41 -8.11
CA THR A 55 -6.08 15.61 -8.18
C THR A 55 -5.42 16.88 -7.66
N GLY A 56 -4.13 16.82 -7.29
CA GLY A 56 -3.45 17.92 -6.61
C GLY A 56 -3.48 17.83 -5.08
N HIS A 57 -4.18 16.84 -4.53
CA HIS A 57 -4.34 16.62 -3.10
C HIS A 57 -3.87 15.23 -2.69
N GLY A 58 -3.42 15.11 -1.44
CA GLY A 58 -2.85 13.87 -0.91
C GLY A 58 -1.52 13.49 -1.57
N ASP A 59 -0.97 12.37 -1.13
CA ASP A 59 0.32 11.90 -1.61
C ASP A 59 0.22 11.43 -3.08
N ALA A 60 1.28 11.68 -3.84
CA ALA A 60 1.42 11.33 -5.24
C ALA A 60 2.43 10.19 -5.42
N ALA A 61 2.23 9.36 -6.45
CA ALA A 61 3.24 8.43 -6.93
C ALA A 61 4.13 9.14 -7.97
N VAL A 62 5.38 9.41 -7.61
CA VAL A 62 6.34 10.18 -8.42
C VAL A 62 7.32 9.25 -9.11
N ARG A 63 7.52 9.41 -10.42
CA ARG A 63 8.49 8.64 -11.20
C ARG A 63 9.93 9.08 -10.89
N ILE A 64 10.73 8.13 -10.42
CA ILE A 64 12.18 8.29 -10.22
C ILE A 64 12.91 7.30 -11.14
N GLY A 65 13.59 7.83 -12.16
CA GLY A 65 14.20 7.03 -13.22
C GLY A 65 13.17 6.29 -14.09
N GLU A 66 13.58 5.21 -14.74
CA GLU A 66 12.73 4.49 -15.71
C GLU A 66 11.61 3.65 -15.07
N ARG A 67 11.84 3.10 -13.87
CA ARG A 67 10.96 2.08 -13.27
C ARG A 67 10.51 2.36 -11.85
N GLY A 68 11.22 3.23 -11.13
CA GLY A 68 10.98 3.54 -9.72
C GLY A 68 9.79 4.48 -9.54
N LEU A 69 9.02 4.23 -8.48
CA LEU A 69 8.00 5.15 -7.99
C LEU A 69 8.29 5.46 -6.53
N GLU A 70 8.18 6.72 -6.14
CA GLU A 70 8.30 7.16 -4.76
C GLU A 70 7.02 7.85 -4.29
N ARG A 71 6.77 7.78 -2.98
CA ARG A 71 5.68 8.50 -2.33
C ARG A 71 6.10 9.95 -2.16
N GLY A 72 5.49 10.85 -2.93
CA GLY A 72 5.70 12.29 -2.83
C GLY A 72 4.57 12.96 -2.06
N ARG A 73 4.89 13.72 -1.02
CA ARG A 73 3.94 14.52 -0.27
C ARG A 73 4.02 15.99 -0.72
N PRO A 74 2.97 16.54 -1.36
CA PRO A 74 2.92 17.96 -1.72
C PRO A 74 3.00 18.85 -0.49
N LEU A 75 3.53 20.06 -0.65
CA LEU A 75 3.47 21.06 0.42
C LEU A 75 2.00 21.48 0.69
N PRO A 76 1.59 21.67 1.96
CA PRO A 76 0.20 21.95 2.32
C PRO A 76 -0.39 23.21 1.66
N GLU A 77 0.42 24.23 1.45
CA GLU A 77 0.01 25.55 0.96
C GLU A 77 -0.05 25.62 -0.57
N GLN A 78 0.31 24.53 -1.26
CA GLN A 78 0.37 24.51 -2.71
C GLN A 78 -1.01 24.39 -3.35
N ARG A 79 -1.19 25.12 -4.47
CA ARG A 79 -2.41 25.00 -5.28
C ARG A 79 -2.51 23.61 -5.94
N PRO A 80 -3.70 23.02 -6.07
CA PRO A 80 -3.87 21.68 -6.64
C PRO A 80 -3.40 21.55 -8.11
N ASP A 81 -3.45 22.64 -8.85
CA ASP A 81 -3.07 22.78 -10.25
C ASP A 81 -1.63 23.27 -10.47
N ALA A 82 -0.83 23.38 -9.40
CA ALA A 82 0.56 23.82 -9.51
C ALA A 82 1.38 22.95 -10.46
N ASP A 83 2.24 23.60 -11.25
CA ASP A 83 3.29 22.99 -12.06
C ASP A 83 4.46 23.98 -12.17
N PRO A 84 5.66 23.64 -11.66
CA PRO A 84 6.01 22.40 -10.98
C PRO A 84 5.34 22.26 -9.60
N VAL A 85 5.11 21.02 -9.20
CA VAL A 85 4.61 20.61 -7.88
C VAL A 85 5.77 20.57 -6.89
N ALA A 86 5.79 21.47 -5.91
CA ALA A 86 6.66 21.38 -4.75
C ALA A 86 6.19 20.24 -3.83
N LEU A 87 7.09 19.30 -3.55
CA LEU A 87 6.83 18.12 -2.74
C LEU A 87 8.10 17.63 -2.02
N VAL A 88 7.93 16.80 -1.01
CA VAL A 88 9.01 16.03 -0.38
C VAL A 88 8.79 14.55 -0.67
N LEU A 89 9.87 13.80 -0.94
CA LEU A 89 9.78 12.34 -1.00
C LEU A 89 9.78 11.80 0.43
N ILE A 90 8.87 10.88 0.74
CA ILE A 90 8.72 10.29 2.06
C ILE A 90 8.83 8.77 1.99
N HIS A 91 9.35 8.16 3.05
CA HIS A 91 9.36 6.71 3.18
C HIS A 91 7.91 6.19 3.23
N PRO A 92 7.56 5.13 2.47
CA PRO A 92 6.17 4.68 2.38
C PRO A 92 5.59 4.22 3.73
N ASP A 93 6.39 3.57 4.58
CA ASP A 93 5.95 3.03 5.89
C ASP A 93 6.07 3.99 7.08
N THR A 94 7.20 4.68 7.19
CA THR A 94 7.52 5.49 8.37
C THR A 94 7.10 6.95 8.19
N GLU A 95 6.71 7.34 6.98
CA GLU A 95 6.42 8.72 6.58
C GLU A 95 7.56 9.71 6.81
N THR A 96 8.77 9.22 7.09
CA THR A 96 9.95 10.06 7.30
C THR A 96 10.35 10.70 5.97
N ALA A 97 10.64 12.00 5.99
CA ALA A 97 11.17 12.69 4.83
C ALA A 97 12.52 12.09 4.41
N LEU A 98 12.64 11.75 3.13
CA LEU A 98 13.86 11.25 2.51
C LEU A 98 14.65 12.36 1.81
N THR A 99 13.98 13.45 1.49
CA THR A 99 14.56 14.60 0.78
C THR A 99 14.09 15.90 1.41
N GLY A 100 14.79 17.00 1.09
CA GLY A 100 14.20 18.33 1.17
C GLY A 100 13.11 18.53 0.10
N THR A 101 12.61 19.76 0.01
CA THR A 101 11.62 20.14 -1.02
C THR A 101 12.23 20.01 -2.42
N LEU A 102 11.53 19.27 -3.28
CA LEU A 102 11.83 19.12 -4.71
C LEU A 102 10.74 19.82 -5.52
N HIS A 103 11.11 20.37 -6.67
CA HIS A 103 10.17 20.85 -7.67
C HIS A 103 9.97 19.76 -8.72
N CYS A 104 8.78 19.17 -8.73
CA CYS A 104 8.42 18.04 -9.57
C CYS A 104 7.53 18.49 -10.73
N ALA A 105 8.00 18.32 -11.97
CA ALA A 105 7.15 18.51 -13.14
C ALA A 105 5.92 17.59 -13.04
N ARG A 106 4.73 18.13 -13.31
CA ARG A 106 3.47 17.37 -13.15
C ARG A 106 3.44 16.10 -14.01
N THR A 107 4.15 16.07 -15.14
CA THR A 107 4.30 14.91 -16.03
C THR A 107 5.07 13.74 -15.41
N ARG A 108 5.83 13.97 -14.33
CA ARG A 108 6.47 12.91 -13.54
C ARG A 108 5.53 12.25 -12.54
N ILE A 109 4.38 12.83 -12.27
CA ILE A 109 3.37 12.22 -11.40
C ILE A 109 2.68 11.11 -12.18
N HIS A 110 2.89 9.88 -11.72
CA HIS A 110 2.27 8.71 -12.33
C HIS A 110 0.77 8.63 -12.00
N GLY A 111 0.37 9.07 -10.80
CA GLY A 111 -0.99 9.03 -10.30
C GLY A 111 -1.04 9.30 -8.79
N ALA A 112 -2.22 9.15 -8.19
CA ALA A 112 -2.37 9.25 -6.74
C ALA A 112 -1.62 8.09 -6.06
N TRP A 113 -0.98 8.36 -4.92
CA TRP A 113 -0.33 7.30 -4.15
C TRP A 113 -1.35 6.25 -3.68
N THR A 114 -0.98 4.98 -3.81
CA THR A 114 -1.75 3.84 -3.30
C THR A 114 -0.78 2.81 -2.74
N GLU A 115 -1.23 2.03 -1.77
CA GLU A 115 -0.41 1.03 -1.07
C GLU A 115 0.32 0.05 -2.02
N PRO A 116 -0.25 -0.43 -3.14
CA PRO A 116 0.48 -1.31 -4.04
C PRO A 116 1.76 -0.72 -4.65
N TYR A 117 1.90 0.61 -4.73
CA TYR A 117 3.13 1.25 -5.21
C TYR A 117 4.29 1.16 -4.22
N ARG A 118 4.02 0.85 -2.94
CA ARG A 118 5.06 0.61 -1.93
C ARG A 118 6.12 -0.38 -2.41
N LEU A 119 5.71 -1.42 -3.14
CA LEU A 119 6.58 -2.46 -3.71
C LEU A 119 7.59 -1.96 -4.76
N LEU A 120 7.45 -0.72 -5.22
CA LEU A 120 8.25 -0.13 -6.30
C LEU A 120 9.21 0.94 -5.81
N THR A 121 9.17 1.25 -4.51
CA THR A 121 10.03 2.26 -3.88
C THR A 121 11.46 1.75 -3.73
N HIS A 122 12.42 2.67 -3.78
CA HIS A 122 13.82 2.38 -3.49
C HIS A 122 13.98 1.91 -2.04
N ALA A 123 13.26 2.54 -1.11
CA ALA A 123 13.26 2.20 0.30
C ALA A 123 12.93 0.71 0.55
N LEU A 124 11.84 0.20 -0.04
CA LEU A 124 11.49 -1.22 0.14
C LEU A 124 12.46 -2.16 -0.58
N ALA A 125 13.06 -1.70 -1.68
CA ALA A 125 14.08 -2.46 -2.38
C ALA A 125 15.45 -2.46 -1.67
N GLY A 126 15.59 -1.78 -0.52
CA GLY A 126 16.87 -1.61 0.17
C GLY A 126 17.90 -0.82 -0.64
N ARG A 127 17.43 0.06 -1.53
CA ARG A 127 18.27 0.94 -2.35
C ARG A 127 18.14 2.37 -1.88
N ASP A 128 19.24 3.11 -1.98
CA ASP A 128 19.21 4.55 -1.78
C ASP A 128 18.56 5.26 -2.96
N LEU A 129 18.01 6.44 -2.68
CA LEU A 129 17.62 7.38 -3.71
C LEU A 129 18.88 7.87 -4.47
N PRO A 130 18.79 8.11 -5.79
CA PRO A 130 19.86 8.77 -6.51
C PRO A 130 20.20 10.12 -5.85
N HIS A 131 21.48 10.46 -5.74
CA HIS A 131 21.90 11.70 -5.07
C HIS A 131 21.49 12.96 -5.83
N ASP A 132 21.49 12.90 -7.17
CA ASP A 132 21.17 14.03 -8.05
C ASP A 132 19.78 13.88 -8.68
N ILE A 133 18.74 13.66 -7.86
CA ILE A 133 17.37 13.63 -8.35
C ILE A 133 16.97 15.03 -8.83
N ASP A 134 16.93 15.22 -10.15
CA ASP A 134 16.21 16.33 -10.78
C ASP A 134 14.82 15.86 -11.20
N LEU A 135 13.77 16.42 -10.59
CA LEU A 135 12.36 16.20 -10.97
C LEU A 135 11.77 17.33 -11.81
N SER A 136 12.53 18.39 -12.05
CA SER A 136 12.05 19.63 -12.67
C SER A 136 11.87 19.48 -14.17
N THR A 137 12.57 18.52 -14.78
CA THR A 137 12.54 18.23 -16.21
C THR A 137 11.68 17.01 -16.50
N GLU A 138 11.04 16.93 -17.66
CA GLU A 138 10.35 15.70 -18.07
C GLU A 138 11.33 14.54 -18.18
N VAL A 139 10.88 13.29 -17.98
CA VAL A 139 11.72 12.12 -18.26
C VAL A 139 11.94 12.05 -19.79
N PRO A 140 13.18 12.11 -20.30
CA PRO A 140 13.43 11.99 -21.73
C PRO A 140 12.94 10.63 -22.21
N SER A 141 11.94 10.60 -23.08
CA SER A 141 11.30 9.33 -23.49
C SER A 141 12.17 8.44 -24.38
N HIS A 142 13.32 8.91 -24.88
CA HIS A 142 14.27 8.07 -25.63
C HIS A 142 15.71 8.59 -25.52
N ARG A 143 16.60 7.84 -24.85
CA ARG A 143 18.05 7.85 -25.16
C ARG A 143 18.47 6.50 -25.69
N LEU A 144 17.92 6.14 -26.85
CA LEU A 144 18.51 5.14 -27.74
C LEU A 144 19.73 5.79 -28.41
N ARG A 145 20.84 5.93 -27.67
CA ARG A 145 22.17 6.05 -28.28
C ARG A 145 22.93 4.75 -28.00
N ARG A 146 22.77 3.78 -28.91
CA ARG A 146 23.89 2.90 -29.25
C ARG A 146 24.88 3.73 -30.05
N ASP A 147 25.73 4.49 -29.35
CA ASP A 147 27.05 4.82 -29.88
C ASP A 147 27.91 3.57 -29.67
N ASP A 148 27.75 2.60 -30.56
CA ASP A 148 28.72 1.51 -30.73
C ASP A 148 28.56 0.92 -32.14
N ARG A 149 29.05 1.67 -33.12
CA ARG A 149 29.88 1.06 -34.16
C ARG A 149 31.26 1.67 -34.07
N VAL A 150 32.03 1.06 -33.17
CA VAL A 150 33.41 0.65 -33.37
C VAL A 150 33.84 0.81 -34.84
N ARG A 151 34.88 1.64 -34.99
CA ARG A 151 35.77 1.71 -36.14
C ARG A 151 35.99 0.31 -36.72
N ASP A 152 35.71 0.14 -38.01
CA ASP A 152 36.44 -0.86 -38.78
C ASP A 152 36.87 -0.26 -40.11
N ARG A 153 38.19 -0.21 -40.24
CA ARG A 153 39.07 -0.02 -41.42
C ARG A 153 38.71 0.98 -42.51
#